data_AF-A0A7C0YB43-F1
#
_entry.id   AF-A0A7C0YB43-F1
#
_cell.length_a   1.000
_cell.length_b   1.000
_cell.length_c   1.000
_cell.angle_alpha   90.00
_cell.angle_beta   90.00
_cell.angle_gamma   90.00
#
_symmetry.space_group_name_H-M   'P 1'
#
loop_
_entity.id
_entity.type
_entity.pdbx_description
1 polymer ?
#
loop_
_entity_poly.entity_id
_entity_poly.type
_entity_poly.pdbx_seq_one_letter_code
_entity_poly.pdbx_strand_id
1 'polypeptide(L)' 'RRFTTEKACPACKSTNLSTTWKGLVVILNPESEIAKVLNISEAGRYALYVG' A
#
# COMPACT_ATOMS: atom_id res chain seq x y z
N ARG A 1 -3.04 2.55 0.96
CA ARG A 1 -2.15 2.19 2.09
C ARG A 1 -0.73 1.87 1.58
N ARG A 2 -0.18 2.72 0.70
CA ARG A 2 1.16 2.53 0.12
C ARG A 2 2.16 3.35 0.92
N PHE A 3 3.37 2.86 1.08
CA PHE A 3 4.45 3.62 1.72
C PHE A 3 4.94 4.73 0.79
N THR A 4 5.31 5.87 1.37
CA THR A 4 5.97 6.98 0.70
C THR A 4 6.91 7.67 1.68
N THR A 5 8.01 8.23 1.18
CA THR A 5 8.89 9.15 1.92
C THR A 5 8.66 10.60 1.51
N GLU A 6 7.74 10.83 0.57
CA GLU A 6 7.38 12.16 0.08
C GLU A 6 6.25 12.80 0.89
N LYS A 7 5.99 14.08 0.62
CA LYS A 7 4.90 14.83 1.25
C LYS A 7 3.50 14.43 0.74
N ALA A 8 3.41 13.67 -0.34
CA ALA A 8 2.17 13.18 -0.92
C ALA A 8 2.29 11.71 -1.34
N CYS A 9 1.16 11.01 -1.37
CA CYS A 9 1.08 9.65 -1.87
C CYS A 9 1.26 9.64 -3.39
N PRO A 10 2.21 8.88 -3.96
CA PRO A 10 2.44 8.84 -5.41
C PRO A 10 1.28 8.19 -6.18
N ALA A 11 0.46 7.35 -5.52
CA ALA A 11 -0.64 6.63 -6.17
C ALA A 11 -1.94 7.44 -6.24
N CYS A 12 -2.28 8.19 -5.18
CA CYS A 12 -3.56 8.90 -5.08
C CYS A 12 -3.44 10.40 -4.82
N LYS A 13 -2.20 10.93 -4.74
CA LYS A 13 -1.89 12.35 -4.49
C LYS A 13 -2.39 12.91 -3.15
N SER A 14 -2.93 12.05 -2.28
CA SER A 14 -3.34 12.44 -0.92
C SER A 14 -2.12 12.85 -0.08
N THR A 15 -2.28 13.89 0.73
CA THR A 15 -1.34 14.33 1.76
C THR A 15 -1.71 13.81 3.16
N ASN A 16 -2.82 13.06 3.28
CA ASN A 16 -3.21 12.39 4.51
C ASN A 16 -2.33 11.15 4.72
N LEU A 17 -1.18 11.36 5.34
CA LEU A 17 -0.16 10.36 5.62
C LEU A 17 -0.13 10.04 7.11
N SER A 18 0.10 8.77 7.45
CA SER A 18 0.23 8.30 8.83
C SER A 18 1.53 7.50 8.99
N THR A 19 2.21 7.72 10.11
CA THR A 19 3.41 6.96 10.51
C THR A 19 3.05 5.71 11.30
N THR A 20 1.81 5.58 11.77
CA THR A 20 1.34 4.42 12.54
C THR A 20 0.68 3.42 11.62
N TRP A 21 1.30 2.25 11.48
CA TRP A 21 0.79 1.17 10.64
C TRP A 21 1.20 -0.20 11.19
N LYS A 22 0.49 -1.25 10.77
CA LYS A 22 0.80 -2.64 11.16
C LYS A 22 0.62 -3.58 9.99
N GLY A 23 1.48 -4.61 9.94
CA GLY A 23 1.50 -5.64 8.89
C GLY A 23 2.03 -5.11 7.56
N LEU A 24 2.95 -5.84 6.95
CA LEU A 24 3.55 -5.53 5.65
C LEU A 24 3.20 -6.62 4.66
N VAL A 25 2.63 -6.24 3.52
CA VAL A 25 2.48 -7.12 2.36
C VAL A 25 3.27 -6.55 1.19
N VAL A 26 4.02 -7.43 0.53
CA VAL A 26 4.77 -7.12 -0.69
C VAL A 26 4.11 -7.84 -1.84
N ILE A 27 3.51 -7.08 -2.76
CA ILE A 27 2.93 -7.60 -4.00
C ILE A 27 4.00 -7.52 -5.09
N LEU A 28 4.51 -8.68 -5.52
CA LEU A 28 5.44 -8.77 -6.66
C LEU A 28 4.69 -8.98 -7.97
N ASN A 29 3.63 -9.79 -7.96
CA ASN A 29 2.75 -10.03 -9.11
C ASN A 29 1.29 -9.68 -8.73
N PRO A 30 0.66 -8.68 -9.40
CA PRO A 30 -0.75 -8.32 -9.19
C PRO A 30 -1.75 -9.44 -9.52
N GLU A 31 -1.37 -10.46 -10.28
CA GLU A 31 -2.25 -11.60 -10.60
C GLU A 31 -2.33 -12.64 -9.47
N SER A 32 -1.48 -12.51 -8.45
CA SER A 32 -1.47 -13.39 -7.28
C SER A 32 -2.80 -13.39 -6.52
N GLU A 33 -3.12 -14.52 -5.88
CA GLU A 33 -4.35 -14.65 -5.09
C GLU A 33 -4.44 -13.60 -3.98
N ILE A 34 -3.32 -13.34 -3.30
CA ILE A 34 -3.24 -12.33 -2.23
C ILE A 34 -3.56 -10.93 -2.78
N ALA A 35 -3.04 -10.58 -3.95
CA ALA A 35 -3.32 -9.28 -4.58
C ALA A 35 -4.82 -9.13 -4.91
N LYS A 36 -5.45 -10.18 -5.44
CA LYS A 36 -6.89 -10.22 -5.72
C LYS A 36 -7.72 -10.08 -4.45
N VAL A 37 -7.40 -10.84 -3.40
CA VAL A 37 -8.10 -10.78 -2.10
C VAL A 37 -8.01 -9.39 -1.47
N LEU A 38 -6.86 -8.71 -1.63
CA LEU A 38 -6.64 -7.37 -1.09
C LEU A 38 -7.07 -6.25 -2.03
N ASN A 39 -7.63 -6.56 -3.22
CA ASN A 39 -7.98 -5.60 -4.28
C ASN A 39 -6.80 -4.68 -4.66
N ILE A 40 -5.60 -5.25 -4.80
CA ILE A 40 -4.38 -4.53 -5.21
C ILE A 40 -4.08 -4.86 -6.67
N SER A 41 -4.07 -3.83 -7.53
CA SER A 41 -3.81 -3.94 -8.96
C SER A 41 -2.36 -3.60 -9.37
N GLU A 42 -1.53 -3.16 -8.42
CA GLU A 42 -0.15 -2.73 -8.70
C GLU A 42 0.86 -3.44 -7.81
N ALA A 43 2.04 -3.70 -8.36
CA ALA A 43 3.15 -4.20 -7.57
C ALA A 43 3.64 -3.13 -6.58
N GLY A 44 4.03 -3.57 -5.39
CA GLY A 44 4.54 -2.65 -4.37
C GLY A 44 4.39 -3.15 -2.95
N ARG A 45 4.71 -2.25 -2.02
CA ARG A 45 4.64 -2.50 -0.58
C ARG A 45 3.43 -1.80 0.01
N TYR A 46 2.65 -2.53 0.80
CA TYR A 46 1.38 -2.08 1.35
C TYR A 46 1.30 -2.40 2.84
N ALA A 47 0.75 -1.47 3.61
CA ALA A 47 0.38 -1.71 5.00
C ALA A 47 -1.00 -2.38 5.08
N LEU A 48 -1.15 -3.40 5.93
CA LEU A 48 -2.45 -4.04 6.17
C LEU A 48 -3.37 -3.15 7.00
N TYR A 49 -2.81 -2.45 7.99
CA TYR A 49 -3.52 -1.50 8.84
C TYR A 49 -2.78 -0.16 8.86
N VAL A 50 -3.53 0.93 8.82
CA VAL A 50 -3.04 2.30 8.97
C VAL A 50 -3.91 2.94 10.06
N GLY A 51 -3.27 3.47 11.09
CA GLY A 51 -3.91 4.20 12.17
C GLY A 51 -4.08 5.67 11.85
#